data_AF-A0A811U3Y9-F1
#
_entry.id   AF-A0A811U3Y9-F1
#
_cell.length_a   1.000
_cell.length_b   1.000
_cell.length_c   1.000
_cell.angle_alpha   90.00
_cell.angle_beta   90.00
_cell.angle_gamma   90.00
#
_symmetry.space_group_name_H-M   'P 1'
#
loop_
_entity.id
_entity.type
_entity.pdbx_description
1 polymer ?
#
loop_
_entity_poly.entity_id
_entity_poly.type
_entity_poly.pdbx_seq_one_letter_code
_entity_poly.pdbx_strand_id
1 'polypeptide(L)'
;MKPMRFPREQQTLPNHFYFTDYERHNAEIAAFHLDRILGFRRAMPVTGRLLNITTEIYQVADDNLLRTFFVSPSSNLCFHGKCSYYCDTGHAVCGNPDMLEGSFAAFLPSYEQTGRKVWRHPWRRSYHKRRKAQWETDSNYCSIVREIPPYDEGRRLLDLMDMAIFDFLTGNMDRHHYETFNGGWYTRSDTLHAPLLPQLPNLL
;
A
#
# COMPACT_ATOMS: atom_id res chain seq x y z
N MET A 1 10.56 2.09 0.87
CA MET A 1 10.27 3.42 1.48
C MET A 1 9.18 4.06 0.65
N LYS A 2 8.20 4.74 1.26
CA LYS A 2 7.25 5.59 0.52
C LYS A 2 7.56 7.06 0.82
N PRO A 3 7.88 7.90 -0.19
CA PRO A 3 8.24 9.28 0.05
C PRO A 3 7.04 10.17 0.33
N MET A 4 7.27 11.30 1.00
CA MET A 4 6.31 12.39 1.07
C MET A 4 6.14 13.03 -0.31
N ARG A 5 4.96 12.84 -0.92
CA ARG A 5 4.60 13.46 -2.21
C ARG A 5 3.84 14.78 -2.06
N PHE A 6 3.08 14.93 -0.98
CA PHE A 6 2.18 16.06 -0.79
C PHE A 6 2.26 16.62 0.64
N PRO A 7 1.97 17.93 0.81
CA PRO A 7 1.72 18.53 2.11
C PRO A 7 0.60 17.82 2.89
N ARG A 8 0.57 18.01 4.21
CA ARG A 8 -0.35 17.29 5.11
C ARG A 8 -1.80 17.73 4.92
N GLU A 9 -1.99 18.97 4.50
CA GLU A 9 -3.28 19.64 4.33
C GLU A 9 -3.95 19.25 3.01
N GLN A 10 -3.20 18.69 2.07
CA GLN A 10 -3.72 18.33 0.76
C GLN A 10 -4.66 17.14 0.87
N GLN A 11 -5.88 17.29 0.38
CA GLN A 11 -6.86 16.21 0.30
C GLN A 11 -6.91 15.61 -1.11
N THR A 12 -7.37 14.37 -1.22
CA THR A 12 -7.67 13.75 -2.50
C THR A 12 -8.77 14.53 -3.19
N LEU A 13 -8.60 14.85 -4.48
CA LEU A 13 -9.60 15.62 -5.21
C LEU A 13 -10.88 14.80 -5.37
N PRO A 14 -12.09 15.40 -5.22
CA PRO A 14 -13.35 14.67 -5.34
C PRO A 14 -13.55 13.94 -6.68
N ASN A 15 -12.90 14.44 -7.74
CA ASN A 15 -12.98 13.89 -9.09
C ASN A 15 -11.94 12.78 -9.36
N HIS A 16 -11.05 12.48 -8.41
CA HIS A 16 -10.11 11.38 -8.54
C HIS A 16 -10.79 10.04 -8.26
N PHE A 17 -10.54 9.06 -9.13
CA PHE A 17 -10.93 7.69 -8.85
C PHE A 17 -10.01 7.08 -7.79
N TYR A 18 -10.51 6.11 -7.04
CA TYR A 18 -9.76 5.40 -6.00
C TYR A 18 -8.45 4.77 -6.51
N PHE A 19 -8.43 4.27 -7.75
CA PHE A 19 -7.23 3.67 -8.38
C PHE A 19 -6.25 4.70 -8.96
N THR A 20 -6.55 5.99 -8.84
CA THR A 20 -5.68 7.13 -9.20
C THR A 20 -5.33 7.96 -7.98
N ASP A 21 -5.67 7.51 -6.78
CA ASP A 21 -5.25 8.20 -5.58
C ASP A 21 -3.76 7.96 -5.34
N TYR A 22 -3.12 8.92 -4.70
CA TYR A 22 -1.71 8.84 -4.40
C TYR A 22 -1.48 8.09 -3.10
N GLU A 23 -0.50 7.20 -3.11
CA GLU A 23 0.03 6.62 -1.90
C GLU A 23 0.78 7.68 -1.08
N ARG A 24 0.55 7.69 0.24
CA ARG A 24 1.15 8.65 1.16
C ARG A 24 1.86 7.94 2.30
N HIS A 25 3.02 8.45 2.66
CA HIS A 25 3.79 7.93 3.79
C HIS A 25 3.03 8.04 5.12
N ASN A 26 2.24 9.10 5.30
CA ASN A 26 1.38 9.30 6.47
C ASN A 26 0.38 8.14 6.67
N ALA A 27 -0.21 7.65 5.58
CA ALA A 27 -1.19 6.57 5.64
C ALA A 27 -0.54 5.27 6.15
N GLU A 28 0.67 4.95 5.69
CA GLU A 28 1.41 3.76 6.15
C GLU A 28 1.69 3.81 7.67
N ILE A 29 2.17 4.95 8.16
CA ILE A 29 2.49 5.14 9.57
C ILE A 29 1.21 5.08 10.43
N ALA A 30 0.18 5.83 10.03
CA ALA A 30 -1.09 5.88 10.76
C ALA A 30 -1.80 4.51 10.76
N ALA A 31 -1.80 3.80 9.64
CA ALA A 31 -2.38 2.47 9.51
C ALA A 31 -1.76 1.48 10.51
N PHE A 32 -0.42 1.45 10.63
CA PHE A 32 0.24 0.62 11.63
C PHE A 32 -0.21 0.93 13.06
N HIS A 33 -0.26 2.20 13.44
CA HIS A 33 -0.67 2.60 14.78
C HIS A 33 -2.15 2.30 15.05
N LEU A 34 -3.03 2.52 14.07
CA LEU A 34 -4.45 2.20 14.19
C LEU A 34 -4.68 0.70 14.31
N ASP A 35 -4.00 -0.12 13.50
CA ASP A 35 -4.07 -1.58 13.54
C ASP A 35 -3.62 -2.11 14.92
N ARG A 36 -2.59 -1.49 15.51
CA ARG A 36 -2.14 -1.77 16.86
C ARG A 36 -3.17 -1.38 17.93
N ILE A 37 -3.79 -0.20 17.82
CA ILE A 37 -4.79 0.30 18.78
C ILE A 37 -6.06 -0.56 18.76
N LEU A 38 -6.50 -0.99 17.58
CA LEU A 38 -7.66 -1.88 17.41
C LEU A 38 -7.36 -3.33 17.84
N GLY A 39 -6.11 -3.64 18.20
CA GLY A 39 -5.71 -4.96 18.66
C GLY A 39 -5.66 -6.02 17.55
N PHE A 40 -5.65 -5.61 16.27
CA PHE A 40 -5.57 -6.51 15.14
C PHE A 40 -4.18 -7.11 14.98
N ARG A 41 -3.12 -6.29 15.04
CA ARG A 41 -1.71 -6.70 14.89
C ARG A 41 -1.44 -7.42 13.56
N ARG A 42 -1.98 -6.90 12.46
CA ARG A 42 -1.88 -7.44 11.10
C ARG A 42 -1.22 -6.49 10.12
N ALA A 43 -0.89 -5.26 10.54
CA ALA A 43 -0.07 -4.32 9.78
C ALA A 43 1.41 -4.46 10.14
N MET A 44 2.29 -4.23 9.17
CA MET A 44 3.73 -4.21 9.43
C MET A 44 4.11 -3.01 10.30
N PRO A 45 5.14 -3.11 11.16
CA PRO A 45 5.72 -1.93 11.79
C PRO A 45 6.19 -0.92 10.75
N VAL A 46 5.75 0.32 10.89
CA VAL A 46 6.14 1.44 10.02
C VAL A 46 6.59 2.62 10.87
N THR A 47 7.70 3.23 10.50
CA THR A 47 8.17 4.50 11.09
C THR A 47 8.33 5.59 10.03
N GLY A 48 8.11 6.84 10.43
CA GLY A 48 8.53 8.00 9.66
C GLY A 48 10.02 8.29 9.89
N ARG A 49 10.70 8.79 8.86
CA ARG A 49 12.08 9.27 8.96
C ARG A 49 12.34 10.36 7.93
N LEU A 50 13.14 11.35 8.33
CA LEU A 50 13.75 12.32 7.42
C LEU A 50 15.08 11.75 6.92
N LEU A 51 15.27 11.75 5.59
CA LEU A 51 16.46 11.22 4.93
C LEU A 51 17.16 12.32 4.12
N ASN A 52 18.47 12.22 4.04
CA ASN A 52 19.24 13.02 3.09
C ASN A 52 19.29 12.29 1.74
N ILE A 53 18.60 12.82 0.73
CA ILE A 53 18.45 12.20 -0.58
C ILE A 53 19.82 12.01 -1.25
N THR A 54 20.74 12.96 -1.09
CA THR A 54 22.07 12.92 -1.70
C THR A 54 22.87 11.71 -1.22
N THR A 55 22.95 11.52 0.09
CA THR A 55 23.83 10.50 0.70
C THR A 55 23.15 9.14 0.88
N GLU A 56 21.83 9.11 1.12
CA GLU A 56 21.11 7.89 1.45
C GLU A 56 20.33 7.28 0.28
N ILE A 57 20.17 8.01 -0.83
CA ILE A 57 19.55 7.49 -2.05
C ILE A 57 20.47 7.67 -3.24
N TYR A 58 20.81 8.90 -3.63
CA TYR A 58 21.52 9.18 -4.87
C TYR A 58 22.88 8.47 -4.94
N GLN A 59 23.71 8.56 -3.90
CA GLN A 59 25.05 7.94 -3.89
C GLN A 59 25.04 6.41 -3.84
N VAL A 60 23.92 5.78 -3.49
CA VAL A 60 23.79 4.32 -3.33
C VAL A 60 22.77 3.71 -4.30
N ALA A 61 22.19 4.52 -5.18
CA ALA A 61 21.18 4.10 -6.14
C ALA A 61 21.79 3.27 -7.27
N ASP A 62 20.99 2.38 -7.84
CA ASP A 62 21.34 1.67 -9.06
C ASP A 62 21.22 2.57 -10.31
N ASP A 63 21.72 2.08 -11.45
CA ASP A 63 21.68 2.82 -12.72
C ASP A 63 20.26 3.20 -13.17
N ASN A 64 19.24 2.44 -12.78
CA ASN A 64 17.86 2.70 -13.20
C ASN A 64 17.29 3.90 -12.46
N LEU A 65 17.49 3.95 -11.15
CA LEU A 65 17.05 5.05 -10.31
C LEU A 65 17.91 6.29 -10.52
N LEU A 66 19.25 6.14 -10.61
CA LEU A 66 20.20 7.23 -10.82
C LEU A 66 19.85 8.11 -12.02
N ARG A 67 19.39 7.52 -13.13
CA ARG A 67 19.01 8.24 -14.35
C ARG A 67 17.76 9.11 -14.20
N THR A 68 17.02 8.97 -13.10
CA THR A 68 15.80 9.74 -12.84
C THR A 68 16.04 10.98 -11.97
N PHE A 69 17.27 11.17 -11.49
CA PHE A 69 17.64 12.32 -10.68
C PHE A 69 17.88 13.56 -11.53
N PHE A 70 17.45 14.70 -11.01
CA PHE A 70 17.69 16.01 -11.62
C PHE A 70 17.62 17.12 -10.55
N VAL A 71 18.16 18.29 -10.89
CA VAL A 71 18.03 19.50 -10.08
C VAL A 71 16.86 20.32 -10.64
N SER A 72 15.91 20.68 -9.79
CA SER A 72 14.76 21.49 -10.19
C SER A 72 15.14 22.95 -10.43
N PRO A 73 14.30 23.76 -11.10
CA PRO A 73 14.52 25.21 -11.23
C PRO A 73 14.67 25.94 -9.88
N SER A 74 14.14 25.37 -8.79
CA SER A 74 14.29 25.90 -7.43
C SER A 74 15.56 25.40 -6.72
N SER A 75 16.49 24.78 -7.45
CA SER A 75 17.75 24.23 -6.92
C SER A 75 17.59 23.11 -5.88
N ASN A 76 16.49 22.35 -5.94
CA ASN A 76 16.26 21.18 -5.11
C ASN A 76 16.67 19.90 -5.85
N LEU A 77 17.18 18.91 -5.12
CA LEU A 77 17.44 17.57 -5.66
C LEU A 77 16.12 16.79 -5.74
N CYS A 78 15.79 16.31 -6.94
CA CYS A 78 14.56 15.59 -7.22
C CYS A 78 14.84 14.27 -7.93
N PHE A 79 13.90 13.32 -7.80
CA PHE A 79 13.88 12.09 -8.57
C PHE A 79 12.44 11.60 -8.74
N HIS A 80 12.19 10.79 -9.77
CA HIS A 80 10.86 10.20 -10.00
C HIS A 80 10.84 8.67 -10.01
N GLY A 81 12.01 8.00 -10.07
CA GLY A 81 12.10 6.54 -10.13
C GLY A 81 11.46 5.95 -11.40
N LYS A 82 11.34 4.62 -11.45
CA LYS A 82 10.69 3.91 -12.56
C LYS A 82 9.54 3.05 -12.08
N CYS A 83 8.31 3.52 -12.24
CA CYS A 83 7.10 2.77 -11.92
C CYS A 83 5.97 3.03 -12.93
N SER A 84 4.86 2.31 -12.79
CA SER A 84 3.74 2.37 -13.74
C SER A 84 2.87 3.62 -13.62
N TYR A 85 2.82 4.26 -12.45
CA TYR A 85 1.98 5.43 -12.17
C TYR A 85 2.77 6.50 -11.45
N TYR A 86 2.68 7.75 -11.90
CA TYR A 86 3.28 8.91 -11.21
C TYR A 86 4.81 8.82 -11.02
N CYS A 87 5.50 8.21 -11.99
CA CYS A 87 6.96 8.11 -12.07
C CYS A 87 7.48 8.79 -13.35
N ASP A 88 7.12 10.07 -13.50
CA ASP A 88 7.62 10.97 -14.54
C ASP A 88 8.06 12.30 -13.91
N THR A 89 8.69 13.17 -14.70
CA THR A 89 9.19 14.48 -14.23
C THR A 89 8.09 15.38 -13.64
N GLY A 90 6.84 15.27 -14.11
CA GLY A 90 5.71 16.03 -13.59
C GLY A 90 5.23 15.58 -12.21
N HIS A 91 5.63 14.38 -11.79
CA HIS A 91 5.29 13.77 -10.50
C HIS A 91 6.53 13.44 -9.66
N ALA A 92 7.66 14.09 -9.94
CA ALA A 92 8.89 13.90 -9.20
C ALA A 92 8.74 14.30 -7.73
N VAL A 93 9.50 13.61 -6.87
CA VAL A 93 9.63 13.96 -5.47
C VAL A 93 10.93 14.71 -5.28
N CYS A 94 10.87 15.82 -4.55
CA CYS A 94 11.99 16.72 -4.33
C CYS A 94 12.28 16.89 -2.84
N GLY A 95 13.54 17.09 -2.51
CA GLY A 95 13.94 17.56 -1.20
C GLY A 95 13.77 19.07 -1.03
N ASN A 96 14.22 19.58 0.12
CA ASN A 96 14.39 21.01 0.37
C ASN A 96 15.67 21.30 1.19
N PRO A 97 16.83 21.55 0.54
CA PRO A 97 17.09 21.29 -0.88
C PRO A 97 17.22 19.79 -1.20
N ASP A 98 17.68 18.97 -0.25
CA ASP A 98 17.95 17.54 -0.43
C ASP A 98 17.48 16.66 0.74
N MET A 99 16.75 17.23 1.71
CA MET A 99 16.10 16.45 2.78
C MET A 99 14.67 16.08 2.37
N LEU A 100 14.28 14.81 2.60
CA LEU A 100 12.95 14.29 2.26
C LEU A 100 12.38 13.46 3.40
N GLU A 101 11.09 13.65 3.71
CA GLU A 101 10.37 12.80 4.66
C GLU A 101 9.82 11.55 3.94
N GLY A 102 9.80 10.41 4.61
CA GLY A 102 9.14 9.22 4.10
C GLY A 102 8.83 8.19 5.19
N SER A 103 8.08 7.16 4.81
CA SER A 103 7.77 6.02 5.66
C SER A 103 8.63 4.80 5.32
N PHE A 104 9.03 4.09 6.36
CA PHE A 104 9.86 2.90 6.31
C PHE A 104 9.10 1.77 6.99
N ALA A 105 8.50 0.92 6.17
CA ALA A 105 7.86 -0.31 6.62
C ALA A 105 8.91 -1.40 6.80
N ALA A 106 8.85 -2.13 7.91
CA ALA A 106 9.67 -3.31 8.11
C ALA A 106 9.33 -4.37 7.04
N PHE A 107 10.35 -5.04 6.52
CA PHE A 107 10.15 -6.12 5.56
C PHE A 107 9.56 -7.34 6.25
N LEU A 108 8.62 -7.99 5.56
CA LEU A 108 8.28 -9.37 5.86
C LEU A 108 9.46 -10.29 5.51
N PRO A 109 9.58 -11.47 6.14
CA PRO A 109 10.56 -12.47 5.71
C PRO A 109 10.36 -12.82 4.23
N SER A 110 11.34 -13.48 3.59
CA SER A 110 11.25 -13.73 2.14
C SER A 110 10.04 -14.59 1.78
N TYR A 111 9.61 -14.51 0.51
CA TYR A 111 8.51 -15.34 0.02
C TYR A 111 8.83 -16.83 0.18
N GLU A 112 10.06 -17.22 -0.14
CA GLU A 112 10.58 -18.59 -0.02
C GLU A 112 10.48 -19.14 1.41
N GLN A 113 10.70 -18.27 2.41
CA GLN A 113 10.63 -18.64 3.83
C GLN A 113 9.19 -18.80 4.36
N THR A 114 8.22 -18.13 3.73
CA THR A 114 6.89 -17.93 4.32
C THR A 114 5.75 -18.48 3.49
N GLY A 115 5.99 -18.80 2.21
CA GLY A 115 4.99 -19.35 1.30
C GLY A 115 3.73 -18.49 1.21
N ARG A 116 3.85 -17.15 1.24
CA ARG A 116 2.69 -16.25 1.27
C ARG A 116 1.75 -16.54 0.10
N LYS A 117 0.45 -16.50 0.36
CA LYS A 117 -0.59 -16.66 -0.66
C LYS A 117 -1.34 -15.35 -0.82
N VAL A 118 -1.38 -14.86 -2.06
CA VAL A 118 -2.18 -13.69 -2.44
C VAL A 118 -3.59 -14.17 -2.79
N TRP A 119 -4.59 -13.53 -2.20
CA TRP A 119 -6.00 -13.80 -2.44
C TRP A 119 -6.66 -12.58 -3.06
N ARG A 120 -7.52 -12.82 -4.05
CA ARG A 120 -8.39 -11.78 -4.60
C ARG A 120 -9.51 -11.48 -3.62
N HIS A 121 -9.67 -10.20 -3.29
CA HIS A 121 -10.73 -9.76 -2.38
C HIS A 121 -12.11 -9.92 -3.05
N PRO A 122 -13.11 -10.55 -2.41
CA PRO A 122 -14.42 -10.78 -3.03
C PRO A 122 -15.17 -9.47 -3.28
N TRP A 123 -14.99 -8.46 -2.41
CA TRP A 123 -15.49 -7.09 -2.63
C TRP A 123 -14.51 -6.19 -3.40
N ARG A 124 -13.57 -6.75 -4.16
CA ARG A 124 -12.69 -5.96 -5.04
C ARG A 124 -13.55 -5.10 -5.98
N ARG A 125 -13.20 -3.82 -6.13
CA ARG A 125 -13.85 -2.90 -7.09
C ARG A 125 -13.58 -3.31 -8.54
N SER A 126 -14.27 -2.68 -9.49
CA SER A 126 -14.10 -2.99 -10.92
C SER A 126 -12.77 -2.52 -11.51
N TYR A 127 -12.12 -1.53 -10.89
CA TYR A 127 -10.96 -0.81 -11.45
C TYR A 127 -11.26 -0.25 -12.84
N HIS A 128 -12.50 0.20 -13.04
CA HIS A 128 -12.98 0.65 -14.33
C HIS A 128 -13.97 1.81 -14.16
N LYS A 129 -13.80 2.88 -14.94
CA LYS A 129 -14.54 4.14 -14.80
C LYS A 129 -16.06 4.02 -14.98
N ARG A 130 -16.51 3.02 -15.75
CA ARG A 130 -17.92 2.84 -16.15
C ARG A 130 -18.55 1.53 -15.70
N ARG A 131 -17.75 0.55 -15.29
CA ARG A 131 -18.27 -0.80 -14.98
C ARG A 131 -18.45 -0.89 -13.48
N LYS A 132 -19.60 -1.36 -13.04
CA LYS A 132 -19.84 -1.69 -11.64
C LYS A 132 -19.28 -3.07 -11.31
N ALA A 133 -18.87 -3.27 -10.07
CA ALA A 133 -18.58 -4.60 -9.55
C ALA A 133 -19.88 -5.34 -9.20
N GLN A 134 -19.86 -6.67 -9.16
CA GLN A 134 -21.07 -7.47 -8.91
C GLN A 134 -21.74 -7.11 -7.57
N TRP A 135 -20.94 -6.91 -6.52
CA TRP A 135 -21.42 -6.54 -5.19
C TRP A 135 -22.05 -5.13 -5.13
N GLU A 136 -21.80 -4.26 -6.11
CA GLU A 136 -22.45 -2.93 -6.20
C GLU A 136 -23.86 -3.01 -6.78
N THR A 137 -24.24 -4.15 -7.37
CA THR A 137 -25.54 -4.37 -8.02
C THR A 137 -26.39 -5.47 -7.38
N ASP A 138 -25.80 -6.29 -6.52
CA ASP A 138 -26.46 -7.42 -5.86
C ASP A 138 -26.42 -7.23 -4.34
N SER A 139 -27.57 -6.91 -3.73
CA SER A 139 -27.69 -6.74 -2.28
C SER A 139 -27.50 -8.03 -1.49
N ASN A 140 -27.64 -9.20 -2.15
CA ASN A 140 -27.47 -10.53 -1.55
C ASN A 140 -26.09 -11.14 -1.84
N TYR A 141 -25.15 -10.37 -2.39
CA TYR A 141 -23.84 -10.87 -2.79
C TYR A 141 -23.08 -11.63 -1.69
N CYS A 142 -23.23 -11.20 -0.42
CA CYS A 142 -22.60 -11.87 0.73
C CYS A 142 -23.08 -13.32 0.89
N SER A 143 -24.33 -13.63 0.56
CA SER A 143 -24.86 -15.00 0.63
C SER A 143 -24.10 -15.94 -0.31
N ILE A 144 -23.75 -15.46 -1.51
CA ILE A 144 -22.93 -16.21 -2.47
C ILE A 144 -21.50 -16.39 -1.92
N VAL A 145 -20.90 -15.31 -1.39
CA VAL A 145 -19.53 -15.36 -0.86
C VAL A 145 -19.40 -16.36 0.28
N ARG A 146 -20.42 -16.49 1.12
CA ARG A 146 -20.45 -17.42 2.26
C ARG A 146 -20.49 -18.91 1.86
N GLU A 147 -20.74 -19.22 0.59
CA GLU A 147 -20.85 -20.59 0.09
C GLU A 147 -19.63 -21.03 -0.73
N ILE A 148 -18.64 -20.15 -0.94
CA ILE A 148 -17.46 -20.45 -1.77
C ILE A 148 -16.17 -20.54 -0.93
N PRO A 149 -15.30 -21.52 -1.20
CA PRO A 149 -13.97 -21.56 -0.60
C PRO A 149 -13.13 -20.32 -0.93
N PRO A 150 -12.34 -19.79 0.03
CA PRO A 150 -12.14 -20.26 1.41
C PRO A 150 -13.04 -19.53 2.45
N TYR A 151 -14.15 -18.93 2.03
CA TYR A 151 -14.98 -18.06 2.87
C TYR A 151 -16.14 -18.79 3.56
N ASP A 152 -16.42 -20.01 3.12
CA ASP A 152 -17.39 -20.96 3.66
C ASP A 152 -16.90 -21.67 4.93
N GLU A 153 -15.60 -21.60 5.23
CA GLU A 153 -14.98 -22.27 6.37
C GLU A 153 -14.11 -21.37 7.26
N GLY A 154 -13.96 -21.79 8.51
CA GLY A 154 -13.05 -21.17 9.48
C GLY A 154 -13.36 -19.71 9.80
N ARG A 155 -12.31 -18.92 10.01
CA ARG A 155 -12.40 -17.50 10.40
C ARG A 155 -12.27 -16.52 9.23
N ARG A 156 -12.11 -17.00 7.99
CA ARG A 156 -11.65 -16.14 6.89
C ARG A 156 -12.61 -15.00 6.59
N LEU A 157 -13.91 -15.25 6.61
CA LEU A 157 -14.89 -14.19 6.40
C LEU A 157 -14.86 -13.15 7.54
N LEU A 158 -14.66 -13.58 8.79
CA LEU A 158 -14.51 -12.67 9.93
C LEU A 158 -13.23 -11.82 9.82
N ASP A 159 -12.14 -12.39 9.32
CA ASP A 159 -10.92 -11.62 9.05
C ASP A 159 -11.15 -10.52 8.01
N LEU A 160 -12.00 -10.79 7.00
CA LEU A 160 -12.40 -9.76 6.04
C LEU A 160 -13.31 -8.69 6.65
N MET A 161 -14.11 -9.01 7.68
CA MET A 161 -14.90 -8.02 8.39
C MET A 161 -14.00 -7.06 9.20
N ASP A 162 -13.02 -7.60 9.93
CA ASP A 162 -12.01 -6.78 10.62
C ASP A 162 -11.28 -5.84 9.64
N MET A 163 -10.88 -6.39 8.48
CA MET A 163 -10.20 -5.65 7.42
C MET A 163 -11.11 -4.56 6.82
N ALA A 164 -12.40 -4.84 6.60
CA ALA A 164 -13.34 -3.87 6.09
C ALA A 164 -13.57 -2.71 7.06
N ILE A 165 -13.64 -2.98 8.37
CA ILE A 165 -13.72 -1.95 9.41
C ILE A 165 -12.45 -1.09 9.38
N PHE A 166 -11.28 -1.73 9.30
CA PHE A 166 -10.00 -1.03 9.23
C PHE A 166 -9.87 -0.12 8.00
N ASP A 167 -10.20 -0.65 6.82
CA ASP A 167 -10.15 0.09 5.56
C ASP A 167 -11.20 1.22 5.53
N PHE A 168 -12.37 1.04 6.15
CA PHE A 168 -13.36 2.11 6.31
C PHE A 168 -12.85 3.26 7.19
N LEU A 169 -12.25 2.95 8.34
CA LEU A 169 -11.71 3.98 9.26
C LEU A 169 -10.55 4.76 8.65
N THR A 170 -9.76 4.13 7.78
CA THR A 170 -8.63 4.77 7.10
C THR A 170 -9.01 5.43 5.78
N GLY A 171 -10.24 5.22 5.29
CA GLY A 171 -10.67 5.66 3.96
C GLY A 171 -9.97 4.93 2.81
N ASN A 172 -9.33 3.77 3.08
CA ASN A 172 -8.65 2.99 2.06
C ASN A 172 -9.66 2.24 1.18
N MET A 173 -9.87 2.73 -0.04
CA MET A 173 -10.79 2.12 -0.99
C MET A 173 -10.12 1.17 -1.99
N ASP A 174 -8.81 0.92 -1.84
CA ASP A 174 -7.98 0.21 -2.81
C ASP A 174 -7.62 -1.24 -2.38
N ARG A 175 -8.37 -1.82 -1.43
CA ARG A 175 -8.18 -3.22 -1.02
C ARG A 175 -8.68 -4.22 -2.09
N HIS A 176 -7.84 -4.51 -3.07
CA HIS A 176 -8.17 -5.47 -4.13
C HIS A 176 -7.63 -6.89 -3.91
N HIS A 177 -6.60 -7.02 -3.09
CA HIS A 177 -6.04 -8.29 -2.65
C HIS A 177 -5.71 -8.23 -1.17
N TYR A 178 -5.50 -9.41 -0.60
CA TYR A 178 -4.93 -9.59 0.72
C TYR A 178 -4.02 -10.82 0.73
N GLU A 179 -3.12 -10.89 1.70
CA GLU A 179 -2.14 -11.97 1.81
C GLU A 179 -2.35 -12.80 3.07
N THR A 180 -2.03 -14.09 2.99
CA THR A 180 -1.94 -14.99 4.15
C THR A 180 -0.64 -15.78 4.13
N PHE A 181 -0.15 -16.19 5.29
CA PHE A 181 0.94 -17.16 5.37
C PHE A 181 0.43 -18.59 5.13
N ASN A 182 1.15 -19.39 4.32
CA ASN A 182 0.91 -20.83 4.25
C ASN A 182 1.70 -21.50 5.39
N GLY A 183 1.00 -22.20 6.27
CA GLY A 183 1.54 -22.74 7.51
C GLY A 183 2.60 -23.83 7.30
N GLY A 184 3.88 -23.47 7.47
CA GLY A 184 4.93 -24.42 7.87
C GLY A 184 5.22 -24.38 9.37
N TRP A 185 4.99 -23.22 10.01
CA TRP A 185 5.27 -22.97 11.44
C TRP A 185 4.16 -22.16 12.16
N TYR A 186 3.26 -21.52 11.41
CA TYR A 186 2.13 -20.78 11.94
C TYR A 186 0.88 -21.67 11.88
N THR A 187 0.37 -22.08 13.04
CA THR A 187 -0.86 -22.89 13.17
C THR A 187 -2.14 -22.13 12.82
N ARG A 188 -2.04 -20.89 12.31
CA ARG A 188 -3.15 -20.08 11.80
C ARG A 188 -2.74 -19.40 10.50
N SER A 189 -3.61 -19.46 9.48
CA SER A 189 -3.47 -18.64 8.28
C SER A 189 -3.81 -17.19 8.66
N ASP A 190 -2.82 -16.46 9.16
CA ASP A 190 -3.03 -15.07 9.56
C ASP A 190 -3.19 -14.19 8.32
N THR A 191 -4.28 -13.43 8.29
CA THR A 191 -4.63 -12.49 7.23
C THR A 191 -3.93 -11.15 7.48
N LEU A 192 -3.18 -10.65 6.50
CA LEU A 192 -2.45 -9.39 6.63
C LEU A 192 -3.35 -8.19 6.27
N HIS A 193 -3.29 -7.14 7.11
CA HIS A 193 -3.94 -5.84 6.86
C HIS A 193 -3.02 -4.86 6.12
N ALA A 194 -1.74 -5.20 5.97
CA ALA A 194 -0.82 -4.35 5.22
C ALA A 194 -1.43 -4.05 3.84
N PRO A 195 -1.45 -2.78 3.38
CA PRO A 195 -1.57 -2.54 1.94
C PRO A 195 -0.53 -3.45 1.28
N LEU A 196 -0.82 -4.01 0.09
CA LEU A 196 0.19 -4.73 -0.66
C LEU A 196 1.41 -3.81 -0.72
N LEU A 197 2.37 -3.99 0.18
CA LEU A 197 3.68 -3.40 0.05
C LEU A 197 4.08 -3.98 -1.29
N PRO A 198 4.29 -3.15 -2.31
CA PRO A 198 4.67 -3.69 -3.57
C PRO A 198 5.97 -4.43 -3.32
N GLN A 199 5.89 -5.77 -3.27
CA GLN A 199 7.02 -6.66 -3.46
C GLN A 199 7.41 -6.65 -4.95
N LEU A 200 7.14 -5.54 -5.64
CA LEU A 200 7.73 -5.22 -6.91
C LEU A 200 9.16 -4.79 -6.59
N PRO A 201 10.17 -5.49 -7.10
CA PRO A 201 11.57 -5.13 -6.93
C PRO A 201 11.96 -3.74 -7.49
N ASN A 202 11.00 -2.94 -7.97
CA ASN A 202 11.23 -1.79 -8.84
C ASN A 202 10.50 -0.52 -8.36
N LEU A 203 10.36 -0.29 -7.06
CA LEU A 203 9.82 0.98 -6.53
C LEU A 203 10.88 1.94 -5.97
N LEU A 204 12.11 1.70 -6.38
CA LEU A 204 13.20 2.66 -6.44
C LEU A 204 13.85 2.47 -7.81
#